data_AF-A0A8J3NLG2-F1
#
_entry.id   AF-A0A8J3NLG2-F1
#
_cell.length_a   1.000
_cell.length_b   1.000
_cell.length_c   1.000
_cell.angle_alpha   90.00
_cell.angle_beta   90.00
_cell.angle_gamma   90.00
#
_symmetry.space_group_name_H-M   'P 1'
#
loop_
_entity.id
_entity.type
_entity.pdbx_description
1 polymer ?
#
loop_
_entity_poly.entity_id
_entity_poly.type
_entity_poly.pdbx_seq_one_letter_code
_entity_poly.pdbx_strand_id
1 'polypeptide(L)'
;MTVIPPRSPSDPTPVGGRTHRPTKLEPAQLGFTPQGAVAWLSPLQLAATGVRVAFAAQFGAYLDKRELQNAFPTKVHDDHVNDEELWMDYIADLGDGFNPTYTMAYLLAQEQIEAGGETLPRGRVLVLGGDSVYPTASGKAYEDRFEGPYRAALPQVPAENGPTLFALPGNHDWYDGLTAFLRLFARREGSRIGGWRTKQTRSYFALQLPHRWWLLALDAQGAAYMDDPQLEYFRGVAANIEPGDRIILVTPQPAWVQSEEHPLYYDTIDYFLRTVIDPTGADVAVMLSGDLHHYARYAQSDIGRQLITCGGGGAYMAATNHLPEQIEVPPRHSQVRRQSTGMPYKLQKTYPTQLRSRWLGGGVFARLPWRNPGFATMLGIMHTMLMLSFNNAAGRILTVPIFLMTAAVMASTVFFAVGLTEGEARLKPIILGSLHGIAHLAMGVGGLFLWRDVLPFEGYKPAVQAALAVVIYLTPAGVAAALLVSLYLLIAASFKVNVNELYAGQGIEDYKCFLRMRFAPDGKLSIYVVGVDTISTKWVPQPSGSWFAPAKPLRPRLVDEVITLGPAKQHAAPPAVIPADAPDPSHTA
;
A
#
# COMPACT_ATOMS: atom_id res chain seq x y z
N MET A 1 18.68 -10.93 -22.77
CA MET A 1 18.92 -9.71 -21.99
C MET A 1 19.39 -8.63 -22.95
N THR A 2 18.47 -7.80 -23.46
CA THR A 2 18.86 -6.64 -24.27
C THR A 2 19.17 -5.53 -23.27
N VAL A 3 20.46 -5.27 -23.06
CA VAL A 3 20.93 -4.16 -22.21
C VAL A 3 20.55 -2.87 -22.92
N ILE A 4 19.45 -2.25 -22.48
CA ILE A 4 19.10 -0.88 -22.87
C ILE A 4 20.17 0.01 -22.26
N PRO A 5 20.89 0.83 -23.03
CA PRO A 5 21.91 1.71 -22.48
C PRO A 5 21.28 2.71 -21.48
N PRO A 6 22.02 3.15 -20.45
CA PRO A 6 21.53 4.18 -19.53
C PRO A 6 21.22 5.45 -20.34
N ARG A 7 19.97 5.92 -20.27
CA ARG A 7 19.63 7.25 -20.78
C ARG A 7 20.41 8.30 -19.97
N SER A 8 21.12 9.17 -20.67
CA SER A 8 21.63 10.44 -20.12
C SER A 8 20.47 11.25 -19.51
N PRO A 9 20.73 12.07 -18.48
CA PRO A 9 19.69 12.73 -17.72
C PRO A 9 18.89 13.64 -18.64
N SER A 10 17.62 13.32 -18.87
CA SER A 10 16.70 14.22 -19.53
C SER A 10 16.33 15.31 -18.54
N ASP A 11 17.18 16.33 -18.42
CA ASP A 11 16.62 17.68 -18.43
C ASP A 11 16.07 17.87 -19.85
N PRO A 12 14.77 18.12 -20.03
CA PRO A 12 14.36 18.77 -21.25
C PRO A 12 14.90 20.20 -21.15
N THR A 13 16.14 20.42 -21.59
CA THR A 13 16.56 21.76 -22.01
C THR A 13 15.48 22.23 -22.98
N PRO A 14 14.85 23.40 -22.76
CA PRO A 14 13.76 23.85 -23.60
C PRO A 14 14.32 24.18 -24.98
N VAL A 15 14.20 23.22 -25.90
CA VAL A 15 14.33 23.50 -27.33
C VAL A 15 13.11 24.34 -27.69
N GLY A 16 13.32 25.65 -27.71
CA GLY A 16 12.44 26.70 -28.27
C GLY A 16 10.94 26.41 -28.39
N GLY A 17 10.15 27.05 -27.52
CA GLY A 17 8.78 27.47 -27.83
C GLY A 17 7.73 26.36 -27.98
N ARG A 18 6.89 26.21 -26.95
CA ARG A 18 5.76 25.27 -26.79
C ARG A 18 6.17 23.86 -26.37
N THR A 19 6.17 23.61 -25.06
CA THR A 19 5.93 22.28 -24.51
C THR A 19 4.63 21.75 -25.11
N HIS A 20 4.70 20.75 -25.99
CA HIS A 20 3.51 20.13 -26.58
C HIS A 20 2.68 19.51 -25.45
N ARG A 21 1.55 20.13 -25.10
CA ARG A 21 0.60 19.58 -24.12
C ARG A 21 -0.15 18.41 -24.75
N PRO A 22 -0.18 17.23 -24.12
CA PRO A 22 -0.91 16.09 -24.65
C PRO A 22 -2.40 16.40 -24.77
N THR A 23 -3.00 15.98 -25.89
CA THR A 23 -4.46 16.04 -26.11
C THR A 23 -5.12 14.68 -25.91
N LYS A 24 -4.32 13.61 -25.92
CA LYS A 24 -4.76 12.23 -25.76
C LYS A 24 -3.85 11.48 -24.78
N LEU A 25 -4.40 10.42 -24.18
CA LEU A 25 -3.66 9.48 -23.34
C LEU A 25 -2.85 8.46 -24.17
N GLU A 26 -2.18 8.93 -25.22
CA GLU A 26 -1.35 8.10 -26.09
C GLU A 26 0.13 8.20 -25.65
N PRO A 27 0.88 7.08 -25.55
CA PRO A 27 2.25 7.12 -25.04
C PRO A 27 3.19 8.07 -25.79
N ALA A 28 2.99 8.22 -27.10
CA ALA A 28 3.76 9.13 -27.94
C ALA A 28 3.59 10.61 -27.54
N GLN A 29 2.42 11.01 -27.02
CA GLN A 29 2.19 12.37 -26.53
C GLN A 29 2.60 12.52 -25.06
N LEU A 30 2.34 11.51 -24.23
CA LEU A 30 2.57 11.55 -22.78
C LEU A 30 4.06 11.42 -22.39
N GLY A 31 4.85 10.71 -23.19
CA GLY A 31 6.21 10.32 -22.83
C GLY A 31 6.28 9.24 -21.76
N PHE A 32 5.18 8.54 -21.49
CA PHE A 32 5.07 7.34 -20.65
C PHE A 32 3.85 6.53 -21.09
N THR A 33 3.74 5.28 -20.68
CA THR A 33 2.62 4.39 -21.03
C THR A 33 1.69 4.22 -19.84
N PRO A 34 0.48 4.81 -19.83
CA PRO A 34 -0.52 4.55 -18.79
C PRO A 34 -0.78 3.06 -18.62
N GLN A 35 -0.67 2.57 -17.37
CA GLN A 35 -0.89 1.16 -17.05
C GLN A 35 -2.26 0.93 -16.44
N GLY A 36 -2.93 -0.16 -16.82
CA GLY A 36 -4.12 -0.62 -16.12
C GLY A 36 -3.79 -1.21 -14.75
N ALA A 37 -4.79 -1.27 -13.85
CA ALA A 37 -4.65 -1.92 -12.55
C ALA A 37 -4.23 -3.40 -12.70
N VAL A 38 -3.36 -3.85 -11.81
CA VAL A 38 -2.73 -5.17 -11.88
C VAL A 38 -3.78 -6.26 -11.70
N ALA A 39 -3.71 -7.31 -12.53
CA ALA A 39 -4.55 -8.50 -12.37
C ALA A 39 -3.88 -9.46 -11.39
N TRP A 40 -4.04 -9.19 -10.09
CA TRP A 40 -3.33 -9.88 -9.00
C TRP A 40 -3.54 -11.40 -8.95
N LEU A 41 -4.69 -11.91 -9.40
CA LEU A 41 -4.95 -13.35 -9.48
C LEU A 41 -4.70 -13.96 -10.87
N SER A 42 -4.15 -13.20 -11.81
CA SER A 42 -3.69 -13.75 -13.08
C SER A 42 -2.59 -14.80 -12.84
N PRO A 43 -2.69 -16.02 -13.38
CA PRO A 43 -1.69 -17.07 -13.15
C PRO A 43 -0.26 -16.66 -13.54
N LEU A 44 -0.10 -15.95 -14.66
CA LEU A 44 1.19 -15.43 -15.10
C LEU A 44 1.74 -14.36 -14.16
N GLN A 45 0.86 -13.52 -13.59
CA GLN A 45 1.24 -12.49 -12.64
C GLN A 45 1.68 -13.11 -11.31
N LEU A 46 0.90 -14.05 -10.77
CA LEU A 46 1.24 -14.78 -9.55
C LEU A 46 2.59 -15.49 -9.68
N ALA A 47 2.82 -16.19 -10.80
CA ALA A 47 4.10 -16.83 -11.07
C ALA A 47 5.26 -15.83 -11.18
N ALA A 48 5.08 -14.73 -11.92
CA ALA A 48 6.11 -13.71 -12.09
C ALA A 48 6.45 -12.99 -10.78
N THR A 49 5.44 -12.62 -9.98
CA THR A 49 5.65 -12.04 -8.64
C THR A 49 6.34 -13.04 -7.73
N GLY A 50 5.87 -14.29 -7.67
CA GLY A 50 6.47 -15.33 -6.83
C GLY A 50 7.94 -15.58 -7.13
N VAL A 51 8.33 -15.61 -8.41
CA VAL A 51 9.76 -15.72 -8.81
C VAL A 51 10.57 -14.51 -8.31
N ARG A 52 10.05 -13.29 -8.45
CA ARG A 52 10.74 -12.06 -8.01
C ARG A 52 10.86 -11.98 -6.49
N VAL A 53 9.81 -12.35 -5.75
CA VAL A 53 9.83 -12.46 -4.29
C VAL A 53 10.88 -13.47 -3.84
N ALA A 54 10.94 -14.64 -4.48
CA ALA A 54 11.94 -15.66 -4.16
C ALA A 54 13.38 -15.16 -4.42
N PHE A 55 13.61 -14.45 -5.53
CA PHE A 55 14.91 -13.82 -5.80
C PHE A 55 15.23 -12.73 -4.78
N ALA A 56 14.27 -11.87 -4.42
CA ALA A 56 14.46 -10.82 -3.43
C ALA A 56 14.78 -11.42 -2.04
N ALA A 57 14.10 -12.50 -1.63
CA ALA A 57 14.38 -13.19 -0.38
C ALA A 57 15.79 -13.81 -0.36
N GLN A 58 16.23 -14.42 -1.46
CA GLN A 58 17.53 -15.11 -1.53
C GLN A 58 18.72 -14.15 -1.66
N PHE A 59 18.56 -13.01 -2.35
CA PHE A 59 19.65 -12.08 -2.65
C PHE A 59 19.57 -10.73 -1.93
N GLY A 60 18.39 -10.36 -1.40
CA GLY A 60 18.20 -9.11 -0.67
C GLY A 60 19.08 -9.00 0.57
N ALA A 61 19.30 -10.12 1.26
CA ALA A 61 20.21 -10.19 2.40
C ALA A 61 21.70 -9.96 2.05
N TYR A 62 22.09 -10.18 0.78
CA TYR A 62 23.50 -10.04 0.33
C TYR A 62 23.79 -8.69 -0.35
N LEU A 63 22.75 -7.93 -0.70
CA LEU A 63 22.85 -6.68 -1.46
C LEU A 63 22.02 -5.57 -0.84
N ASP A 64 21.91 -5.54 0.49
CA ASP A 64 21.23 -4.46 1.20
C ASP A 64 21.97 -3.13 0.95
N LYS A 65 21.33 -2.25 0.19
CA LYS A 65 21.94 -0.96 -0.18
C LYS A 65 21.88 0.06 0.93
N ARG A 66 21.15 -0.18 2.03
CA ARG A 66 21.15 0.72 3.20
C ARG A 66 22.55 0.80 3.82
N GLU A 67 23.29 -0.31 3.82
CA GLU A 67 24.71 -0.34 4.23
C GLU A 67 25.59 0.63 3.43
N LEU A 68 25.33 0.75 2.12
CA LEU A 68 26.07 1.67 1.25
C LEU A 68 25.70 3.14 1.47
N GLN A 69 24.54 3.42 2.09
CA GLN A 69 24.09 4.79 2.33
C GLN A 69 24.84 5.47 3.49
N ASN A 70 25.61 4.73 4.31
CA ASN A 70 26.45 5.29 5.38
C ASN A 70 27.44 6.36 4.86
N ALA A 71 27.80 6.33 3.58
CA ALA A 71 28.71 7.29 2.96
C ALA A 71 28.13 8.73 2.84
N PHE A 72 26.83 8.93 3.01
CA PHE A 72 26.20 10.25 2.95
C PHE A 72 26.19 10.94 4.32
N PRO A 73 26.23 12.27 4.43
CA PRO A 73 26.08 12.94 5.72
C PRO A 73 24.65 12.75 6.29
N THR A 74 24.50 12.87 7.61
CA THR A 74 23.19 13.05 8.24
C THR A 74 22.63 14.41 7.81
N LYS A 75 21.48 14.41 7.13
CA LYS A 75 20.80 15.63 6.66
C LYS A 75 19.38 15.66 7.20
N VAL A 76 19.12 16.55 8.16
CA VAL A 76 17.76 16.94 8.54
C VAL A 76 17.24 17.92 7.48
N HIS A 77 16.00 17.75 7.04
CA HIS A 77 15.35 18.68 6.13
C HIS A 77 14.50 19.67 6.92
N ASP A 78 14.92 20.92 6.95
CA ASP A 78 14.39 22.00 7.80
C ASP A 78 13.83 23.17 6.99
N ASP A 79 13.59 22.97 5.69
CA ASP A 79 13.16 24.02 4.75
C ASP A 79 11.93 24.83 5.21
N HIS A 80 11.09 24.22 6.05
CA HIS A 80 9.84 24.77 6.52
C HIS A 80 9.83 25.02 8.03
N VAL A 81 10.95 24.87 8.74
CA VAL A 81 10.99 24.99 10.21
C VAL A 81 10.53 26.37 10.73
N ASN A 82 10.78 27.42 9.96
CA ASN A 82 10.45 28.81 10.30
C ASN A 82 9.10 29.28 9.72
N ASP A 83 8.35 28.41 9.05
CA ASP A 83 7.04 28.78 8.51
C ASP A 83 6.03 28.95 9.65
N GLU A 84 5.27 30.05 9.66
CA GLU A 84 4.20 30.24 10.65
C GLU A 84 3.07 29.22 10.49
N GLU A 85 2.79 28.82 9.25
CA GLU A 85 1.79 27.82 8.90
C GLU A 85 2.33 26.91 7.80
N LEU A 86 2.13 25.60 7.95
CA LEU A 86 2.51 24.61 6.95
C LEU A 86 1.36 23.66 6.64
N TRP A 87 1.11 23.47 5.34
CA TRP A 87 0.26 22.39 4.83
C TRP A 87 1.13 21.26 4.28
N MET A 88 0.89 20.03 4.71
CA MET A 88 1.63 18.83 4.30
C MET A 88 0.66 17.71 3.92
N ASP A 89 0.88 17.08 2.77
CA ASP A 89 0.09 15.94 2.31
C ASP A 89 0.82 14.62 2.59
N TYR A 90 0.08 13.57 2.94
CA TYR A 90 0.58 12.19 3.09
C TYR A 90 -0.30 11.23 2.30
N ILE A 91 0.32 10.35 1.53
CA ILE A 91 -0.35 9.33 0.72
C ILE A 91 0.54 8.08 0.57
N ALA A 92 -0.04 6.89 0.49
CA ALA A 92 0.71 5.65 0.27
C ALA A 92 -0.01 4.71 -0.72
N ASP A 93 0.70 3.69 -1.20
CA ASP A 93 0.17 2.61 -2.04
C ASP A 93 -0.33 3.08 -3.41
N LEU A 94 0.62 3.59 -4.20
CA LEU A 94 0.43 4.19 -5.52
C LEU A 94 0.87 3.24 -6.64
N GLY A 95 0.42 3.49 -7.87
CA GLY A 95 1.03 2.85 -9.05
C GLY A 95 0.52 1.44 -9.38
N ASP A 96 -0.57 0.99 -8.77
CA ASP A 96 -1.29 -0.22 -9.23
C ASP A 96 -1.99 0.01 -10.56
N GLY A 97 -2.73 1.12 -10.70
CA GLY A 97 -3.41 1.51 -11.93
C GLY A 97 -3.32 3.01 -12.20
N PHE A 98 -3.34 3.40 -13.47
CA PHE A 98 -3.26 4.79 -13.92
C PHE A 98 -4.41 5.64 -13.37
N ASN A 99 -5.65 5.20 -13.52
CA ASN A 99 -6.84 5.98 -13.15
C ASN A 99 -6.91 6.32 -11.65
N PRO A 100 -6.76 5.37 -10.71
CA PRO A 100 -6.76 5.69 -9.28
C PRO A 100 -5.55 6.55 -8.90
N THR A 101 -4.34 6.21 -9.38
CA THR A 101 -3.12 6.98 -9.09
C THR A 101 -3.22 8.42 -9.61
N TYR A 102 -3.68 8.61 -10.85
CA TYR A 102 -3.84 9.94 -11.45
C TYR A 102 -4.99 10.74 -10.83
N THR A 103 -6.06 10.07 -10.36
CA THR A 103 -7.12 10.73 -9.59
C THR A 103 -6.58 11.38 -8.33
N MET A 104 -5.75 10.65 -7.57
CA MET A 104 -5.16 11.17 -6.34
C MET A 104 -4.08 12.22 -6.63
N ALA A 105 -3.21 11.98 -7.61
CA ALA A 105 -2.22 12.97 -8.05
C ALA A 105 -2.88 14.28 -8.52
N TYR A 106 -4.00 14.21 -9.24
CA TYR A 106 -4.77 15.37 -9.68
C TYR A 106 -5.26 16.20 -8.49
N LEU A 107 -5.85 15.57 -7.46
CA LEU A 107 -6.32 16.25 -6.26
C LEU A 107 -5.17 16.88 -5.45
N LEU A 108 -4.06 16.17 -5.31
CA LEU A 108 -2.84 16.68 -4.67
C LEU A 108 -2.21 17.85 -5.44
N ALA A 109 -2.41 17.92 -6.76
CA ALA A 109 -1.88 18.98 -7.61
C ALA A 109 -2.72 20.28 -7.57
N GLN A 110 -4.01 20.21 -7.22
CA GLN A 110 -4.88 21.40 -7.21
C GLN A 110 -4.41 22.40 -6.15
N GLU A 111 -4.51 23.70 -6.45
CA GLU A 111 -4.10 24.77 -5.51
C GLU A 111 -4.90 24.74 -4.20
N GLN A 112 -6.17 24.35 -4.29
CA GLN A 112 -7.03 24.06 -3.17
C GLN A 112 -8.06 23.01 -3.58
N ILE A 113 -8.65 22.33 -2.59
CA ILE A 113 -9.80 21.45 -2.78
C ILE A 113 -10.87 21.78 -1.74
N GLU A 114 -12.12 21.53 -2.08
CA GLU A 114 -13.24 21.63 -1.16
C GLU A 114 -13.53 20.26 -0.55
N ALA A 115 -13.47 20.12 0.77
CA ALA A 115 -13.81 18.88 1.46
C ALA A 115 -14.45 19.17 2.82
N GLY A 116 -15.64 18.60 3.07
CA GLY A 116 -16.32 18.77 4.35
C GLY A 116 -16.81 20.20 4.64
N GLY A 117 -16.99 21.02 3.60
CA GLY A 117 -17.36 22.43 3.73
C GLY A 117 -16.17 23.36 4.00
N GLU A 118 -14.94 22.82 4.00
CA GLU A 118 -13.70 23.56 4.17
C GLU A 118 -12.92 23.64 2.85
N THR A 119 -12.35 24.80 2.58
CA THR A 119 -11.36 25.00 1.52
C THR A 119 -9.99 24.61 2.06
N LEU A 120 -9.40 23.54 1.53
CA LEU A 120 -8.10 23.02 1.96
C LEU A 120 -7.01 23.38 0.93
N PRO A 121 -6.06 24.28 1.26
CA PRO A 121 -4.92 24.60 0.40
C PRO A 121 -4.05 23.38 0.08
N ARG A 122 -3.34 23.43 -1.05
CA ARG A 122 -2.37 22.39 -1.43
C ARG A 122 -1.24 22.26 -0.41
N GLY A 123 -0.81 21.04 -0.12
CA GLY A 123 0.40 20.79 0.64
C GLY A 123 1.63 21.40 -0.02
N ARG A 124 2.48 22.05 0.77
CA ARG A 124 3.82 22.51 0.38
C ARG A 124 4.84 21.37 0.45
N VAL A 125 4.55 20.34 1.24
CA VAL A 125 5.31 19.10 1.36
C VAL A 125 4.39 17.93 1.04
N LEU A 126 4.86 16.97 0.26
CA LEU A 126 4.19 15.69 -0.01
C LEU A 126 5.08 14.55 0.50
N VAL A 127 4.53 13.70 1.37
CA VAL A 127 5.17 12.48 1.84
C VAL A 127 4.48 11.26 1.23
N LEU A 128 5.26 10.44 0.52
CA LEU A 128 4.82 9.13 0.04
C LEU A 128 5.18 8.08 1.09
N GLY A 129 4.19 7.40 1.65
CA GLY A 129 4.32 6.56 2.84
C GLY A 129 4.64 5.08 2.61
N GLY A 130 5.06 4.70 1.41
CA GLY A 130 5.26 3.30 1.03
C GLY A 130 4.62 2.97 -0.31
N ASP A 131 5.16 1.95 -0.98
CA ASP A 131 4.70 1.36 -2.24
C ASP A 131 4.33 2.39 -3.30
N SER A 132 5.35 2.96 -3.93
CA SER A 132 5.15 3.91 -5.02
C SER A 132 5.02 3.25 -6.40
N VAL A 133 5.06 1.91 -6.46
CA VAL A 133 4.96 1.14 -7.71
C VAL A 133 4.45 -0.28 -7.47
N TYR A 134 3.64 -0.80 -8.38
CA TYR A 134 3.20 -2.20 -8.40
C TYR A 134 3.37 -2.83 -9.79
N PRO A 135 3.42 -4.18 -9.91
CA PRO A 135 3.54 -5.13 -8.82
C PRO A 135 4.98 -5.26 -8.30
N THR A 136 5.98 -4.82 -9.06
CA THR A 136 7.39 -4.88 -8.66
C THR A 136 8.16 -3.71 -9.23
N ALA A 137 9.10 -3.17 -8.45
CA ALA A 137 9.96 -2.07 -8.85
C ALA A 137 10.77 -2.34 -10.14
N SER A 138 10.85 -1.32 -10.98
CA SER A 138 11.85 -1.14 -12.03
C SER A 138 11.78 0.31 -12.53
N GLY A 139 12.85 0.82 -13.15
CA GLY A 139 12.84 2.19 -13.68
C GLY A 139 11.67 2.45 -14.65
N LYS A 140 11.35 1.48 -15.51
CA LYS A 140 10.21 1.59 -16.44
C LYS A 140 8.86 1.53 -15.73
N ALA A 141 8.73 0.68 -14.70
CA ALA A 141 7.50 0.59 -13.92
C ALA A 141 7.23 1.90 -13.17
N TYR A 142 8.24 2.52 -12.54
CA TYR A 142 8.07 3.84 -11.93
C TYR A 142 7.70 4.92 -12.95
N GLU A 143 8.37 4.97 -14.11
CA GLU A 143 8.07 5.93 -15.17
C GLU A 143 6.59 5.86 -15.58
N ASP A 144 6.09 4.65 -15.84
CA ASP A 144 4.76 4.42 -16.40
C ASP A 144 3.63 4.48 -15.36
N ARG A 145 3.91 4.10 -14.12
CA ARG A 145 2.89 3.89 -13.09
C ARG A 145 2.82 5.02 -12.07
N PHE A 146 3.89 5.79 -11.89
CA PHE A 146 3.96 6.83 -10.87
C PHE A 146 4.51 8.16 -11.42
N GLU A 147 5.75 8.20 -11.91
CA GLU A 147 6.42 9.44 -12.32
C GLU A 147 5.65 10.16 -13.44
N GLY A 148 5.25 9.42 -14.48
CA GLY A 148 4.45 9.93 -15.58
C GLY A 148 3.10 10.49 -15.13
N PRO A 149 2.25 9.72 -14.43
CA PRO A 149 0.99 10.19 -13.88
C PRO A 149 1.13 11.42 -12.98
N TYR A 150 2.09 11.44 -12.05
CA TYR A 150 2.32 12.61 -11.21
C TYR A 150 2.76 13.80 -12.07
N ARG A 151 3.77 13.64 -12.93
CA ARG A 151 4.21 14.70 -13.85
C ARG A 151 3.07 15.27 -14.70
N ALA A 152 2.12 14.45 -15.12
CA ALA A 152 0.93 14.89 -15.84
C ALA A 152 -0.05 15.68 -14.95
N ALA A 153 -0.14 15.36 -13.66
CA ALA A 153 -1.04 16.01 -12.71
C ALA A 153 -0.53 17.38 -12.27
N LEU A 154 0.77 17.52 -12.01
CA LEU A 154 1.42 18.81 -11.76
C LEU A 154 2.58 19.01 -12.75
N PRO A 155 2.29 19.40 -14.01
CA PRO A 155 3.33 19.74 -14.97
C PRO A 155 4.03 21.05 -14.53
N GLN A 156 5.31 21.20 -14.88
CA GLN A 156 6.25 22.20 -14.35
C GLN A 156 5.60 23.52 -13.88
N VAL A 157 5.77 23.78 -12.59
CA VAL A 157 5.49 25.06 -11.93
C VAL A 157 6.79 25.89 -11.93
N PRO A 158 6.73 27.24 -12.04
CA PRO A 158 7.90 28.12 -11.84
C PRO A 158 8.71 27.73 -10.60
N ALA A 159 10.04 27.81 -10.71
CA ALA A 159 11.01 27.13 -9.84
C ALA A 159 10.84 27.38 -8.34
N GLU A 160 10.39 28.58 -7.96
CA GLU A 160 10.34 29.07 -6.57
C GLU A 160 9.17 28.48 -5.76
N ASN A 161 8.09 28.01 -6.41
CA ASN A 161 6.83 27.67 -5.72
C ASN A 161 6.40 26.18 -5.77
N GLY A 162 7.23 25.28 -6.30
CA GLY A 162 6.90 23.84 -6.35
C GLY A 162 6.90 23.19 -4.95
N PRO A 163 5.96 22.27 -4.64
CA PRO A 163 6.01 21.51 -3.39
C PRO A 163 7.23 20.57 -3.34
N THR A 164 7.73 20.29 -2.14
CA THR A 164 8.76 19.26 -1.94
C THR A 164 8.12 17.88 -1.82
N LEU A 165 8.83 16.84 -2.25
CA LEU A 165 8.40 15.45 -2.19
C LEU A 165 9.46 14.62 -1.50
N PHE A 166 9.01 13.86 -0.52
CA PHE A 166 9.75 12.81 0.17
C PHE A 166 9.00 11.49 0.03
N ALA A 167 9.71 10.39 -0.03
CA ALA A 167 9.17 9.06 -0.22
C ALA A 167 9.87 8.07 0.70
N LEU A 168 9.07 7.19 1.30
CA LEU A 168 9.52 6.02 2.03
C LEU A 168 9.23 4.78 1.18
N PRO A 169 10.15 3.81 1.05
CA PRO A 169 9.90 2.60 0.28
C PRO A 169 9.04 1.60 1.06
N GLY A 170 8.09 0.97 0.38
CA GLY A 170 7.38 -0.23 0.86
C GLY A 170 7.96 -1.52 0.26
N ASN A 171 7.35 -2.66 0.58
CA ASN A 171 7.83 -3.98 0.13
C ASN A 171 7.86 -4.10 -1.41
N HIS A 172 6.94 -3.46 -2.14
CA HIS A 172 6.93 -3.49 -3.60
C HIS A 172 8.06 -2.68 -4.25
N ASP A 173 8.54 -1.65 -3.55
CA ASP A 173 9.71 -0.86 -3.95
C ASP A 173 11.02 -1.65 -3.78
N TRP A 174 11.04 -2.64 -2.89
CA TRP A 174 12.23 -3.45 -2.56
C TRP A 174 12.49 -4.62 -3.50
N TYR A 175 11.54 -5.03 -4.34
CA TYR A 175 11.71 -6.22 -5.21
C TYR A 175 12.82 -6.12 -6.27
N ASP A 176 13.41 -4.93 -6.50
CA ASP A 176 14.62 -4.74 -7.33
C ASP A 176 15.89 -4.42 -6.51
N GLY A 177 15.85 -4.69 -5.20
CA GLY A 177 16.89 -4.33 -4.24
C GLY A 177 17.01 -2.81 -4.04
N LEU A 178 15.89 -2.08 -4.08
CA LEU A 178 15.79 -0.63 -3.90
C LEU A 178 16.53 0.20 -4.96
N THR A 179 16.87 -0.40 -6.12
CA THR A 179 17.67 0.24 -7.16
C THR A 179 16.92 1.41 -7.78
N ALA A 180 15.71 1.15 -8.29
CA ALA A 180 14.95 2.15 -9.01
C ALA A 180 14.42 3.24 -8.06
N PHE A 181 14.07 2.86 -6.83
CA PHE A 181 13.65 3.79 -5.78
C PHE A 181 14.74 4.84 -5.48
N LEU A 182 15.95 4.40 -5.11
CA LEU A 182 17.05 5.33 -4.81
C LEU A 182 17.40 6.18 -6.04
N ARG A 183 17.37 5.57 -7.24
CA ARG A 183 17.58 6.31 -8.48
C ARG A 183 16.49 7.32 -8.78
N LEU A 184 15.28 7.23 -8.25
CA LEU A 184 14.21 8.18 -8.52
C LEU A 184 14.14 9.27 -7.45
N PHE A 185 14.10 8.87 -6.18
CA PHE A 185 13.84 9.76 -5.05
C PHE A 185 15.13 10.25 -4.38
N ALA A 186 16.17 9.43 -4.33
CA ALA A 186 17.44 9.74 -3.66
C ALA A 186 18.52 10.28 -4.62
N ARG A 187 18.16 11.24 -5.47
CA ARG A 187 19.08 11.87 -6.45
C ARG A 187 19.81 13.08 -5.88
N ARG A 188 20.82 13.57 -6.63
CA ARG A 188 21.47 14.88 -6.37
C ARG A 188 20.41 15.98 -6.27
N GLU A 189 20.71 16.94 -5.39
CA GLU A 189 19.87 18.09 -5.06
C GLU A 189 19.37 18.82 -6.32
N GLY A 190 18.07 19.09 -6.40
CA GLY A 190 17.43 19.76 -7.55
C GLY A 190 16.64 18.86 -8.49
N SER A 191 16.61 17.54 -8.26
CA SER A 191 15.78 16.61 -9.05
C SER A 191 14.27 16.87 -8.86
N ARG A 192 13.47 16.54 -9.88
CA ARG A 192 12.02 16.82 -9.92
C ARG A 192 11.23 15.68 -10.53
N ILE A 193 9.99 15.54 -10.07
CA ILE A 193 8.92 14.76 -10.70
C ILE A 193 7.83 15.76 -11.06
N GLY A 194 7.75 16.17 -12.33
CA GLY A 194 6.89 17.29 -12.71
C GLY A 194 7.19 18.56 -11.91
N GLY A 195 6.19 19.08 -11.19
CA GLY A 195 6.31 20.24 -10.31
C GLY A 195 6.82 19.94 -8.90
N TRP A 196 6.87 18.66 -8.48
CA TRP A 196 7.39 18.28 -7.17
C TRP A 196 8.92 18.19 -7.17
N ARG A 197 9.56 18.77 -6.15
CA ARG A 197 11.02 18.74 -5.96
C ARG A 197 11.41 17.63 -5.01
N THR A 198 12.26 16.71 -5.43
CA THR A 198 12.80 15.65 -4.57
C THR A 198 14.06 16.14 -3.87
N LYS A 199 14.16 15.91 -2.55
CA LYS A 199 15.31 16.38 -1.74
C LYS A 199 16.04 15.30 -0.93
N GLN A 200 15.41 14.16 -0.68
CA GLN A 200 16.04 13.10 0.09
C GLN A 200 17.28 12.55 -0.63
N THR A 201 18.20 12.01 0.16
CA THR A 201 19.43 11.35 -0.33
C THR A 201 19.52 9.88 0.08
N ARG A 202 18.55 9.44 0.87
CA ARG A 202 18.49 8.13 1.51
C ARG A 202 17.08 7.56 1.39
N SER A 203 16.91 6.29 1.71
CA SER A 203 15.60 5.63 1.74
C SER A 203 14.76 5.92 2.98
N TYR A 204 15.39 6.47 4.02
CA TYR A 204 14.79 7.03 5.23
C TYR A 204 15.19 8.51 5.34
N PHE A 205 14.41 9.30 6.08
CA PHE A 205 14.64 10.73 6.22
C PHE A 205 14.00 11.31 7.49
N ALA A 206 14.41 12.53 7.84
CA ALA A 206 13.83 13.31 8.93
C ALA A 206 13.50 14.72 8.43
N LEU A 207 12.31 15.21 8.78
CA LEU A 207 11.88 16.58 8.54
C LEU A 207 11.75 17.30 9.88
N GLN A 208 12.36 18.47 9.99
CA GLN A 208 12.07 19.42 11.06
C GLN A 208 10.98 20.36 10.56
N LEU A 209 9.84 20.35 11.25
CA LEU A 209 8.62 21.06 10.87
C LEU A 209 8.41 22.25 11.82
N PRO A 210 7.53 23.21 11.47
CA PRO A 210 7.16 24.29 12.37
C PRO A 210 6.76 23.84 13.77
N HIS A 211 6.89 24.75 14.73
CA HIS A 211 6.29 24.60 16.05
C HIS A 211 6.76 23.36 16.82
N ARG A 212 8.04 23.00 16.64
CA ARG A 212 8.69 21.87 17.33
C ARG A 212 8.05 20.51 17.01
N TRP A 213 7.58 20.38 15.78
CA TRP A 213 7.15 19.11 15.21
C TRP A 213 8.29 18.48 14.41
N TRP A 214 8.35 17.15 14.45
CA TRP A 214 9.29 16.35 13.66
C TRP A 214 8.53 15.26 12.91
N LEU A 215 8.97 14.97 11.69
CA LEU A 215 8.56 13.76 10.97
C LEU A 215 9.78 12.87 10.76
N LEU A 216 9.70 11.64 11.25
CA LEU A 216 10.76 10.63 11.13
C LEU A 216 10.23 9.47 10.29
N ALA A 217 10.84 9.18 9.15
CA ALA A 217 10.40 8.13 8.23
C ALA A 217 11.39 6.97 8.22
N LEU A 218 10.96 5.80 8.71
CA LEU A 218 11.80 4.62 8.89
C LEU A 218 11.67 3.64 7.72
N ASP A 219 12.79 3.25 7.12
CA ASP A 219 12.82 2.19 6.11
C ASP A 219 12.94 0.83 6.81
N ALA A 220 11.77 0.27 7.15
CA ALA A 220 11.60 -1.01 7.83
C ALA A 220 10.89 -2.02 6.91
N GLN A 221 11.42 -3.25 6.80
CA GLN A 221 10.87 -4.30 5.93
C GLN A 221 10.47 -5.52 6.76
N GLY A 222 9.18 -5.76 6.97
CA GLY A 222 8.72 -6.93 7.74
C GLY A 222 9.33 -6.98 9.14
N ALA A 223 9.85 -8.15 9.52
CA ALA A 223 10.57 -8.38 10.78
C ALA A 223 12.09 -8.11 10.67
N ALA A 224 12.57 -7.47 9.60
CA ALA A 224 13.98 -7.17 9.46
C ALA A 224 14.43 -6.16 10.52
N TYR A 225 15.59 -6.42 11.11
CA TYR A 225 16.24 -5.47 12.02
C TYR A 225 16.60 -4.17 11.28
N MET A 226 16.55 -3.07 12.01
CA MET A 226 17.10 -1.80 11.53
C MET A 226 18.62 -1.92 11.46
N ASP A 227 19.19 -1.57 10.32
CA ASP A 227 20.64 -1.56 10.12
C ASP A 227 21.34 -0.46 10.94
N ASP A 228 22.63 -0.67 11.21
CA ASP A 228 23.45 0.26 11.98
C ASP A 228 23.52 1.67 11.35
N PRO A 229 23.67 1.84 10.02
CA PRO A 229 23.67 3.17 9.39
C PRO A 229 22.40 3.97 9.61
N GLN A 230 21.23 3.32 9.55
CA GLN A 230 19.94 3.97 9.80
C GLN A 230 19.79 4.36 11.28
N LEU A 231 20.20 3.49 12.19
CA LEU A 231 20.22 3.82 13.63
C LEU A 231 21.12 5.01 13.93
N GLU A 232 22.33 5.04 13.36
CA GLU A 232 23.27 6.14 13.57
C GLU A 232 22.77 7.46 12.98
N TYR A 233 22.16 7.41 11.79
CA TYR A 233 21.47 8.56 11.21
C TYR A 233 20.44 9.15 12.18
N PHE A 234 19.55 8.32 12.72
CA PHE A 234 18.49 8.80 13.61
C PHE A 234 18.99 9.18 15.01
N ARG A 235 20.08 8.60 15.51
CA ARG A 235 20.76 9.11 16.71
C ARG A 235 21.30 10.51 16.48
N GLY A 236 21.89 10.77 15.31
CA GLY A 236 22.31 12.11 14.91
C GLY A 236 21.15 13.09 14.79
N VAL A 237 20.00 12.65 14.26
CA VAL A 237 18.77 13.46 14.25
C VAL A 237 18.27 13.73 15.67
N ALA A 238 18.20 12.71 16.51
CA ALA A 238 17.69 12.77 17.88
C ALA A 238 18.49 13.73 18.77
N ALA A 239 19.76 13.98 18.46
CA ALA A 239 20.58 14.99 19.15
C ALA A 239 20.03 16.43 19.00
N ASN A 240 19.18 16.69 18.01
CA ASN A 240 18.52 17.99 17.78
C ASN A 240 17.07 18.02 18.28
N ILE A 241 16.57 16.91 18.84
CA ILE A 241 15.21 16.83 19.38
C ILE A 241 15.22 17.23 20.84
N GLU A 242 14.36 18.18 21.20
CA GLU A 242 14.24 18.68 22.56
C GLU A 242 13.12 17.98 23.34
N PRO A 243 13.22 17.87 24.69
CA PRO A 243 12.13 17.38 25.51
C PRO A 243 10.84 18.16 25.27
N GLY A 244 9.74 17.45 25.04
CA GLY A 244 8.43 18.02 24.73
C GLY A 244 8.13 18.27 23.26
N ASP A 245 9.11 18.09 22.36
CA ASP A 245 8.89 18.04 20.90
C ASP A 245 7.87 16.96 20.54
N ARG A 246 7.13 17.16 19.44
CA ARG A 246 6.14 16.18 18.97
C ARG A 246 6.60 15.50 17.70
N ILE A 247 6.41 14.19 17.65
CA ILE A 247 6.89 13.35 16.55
C ILE A 247 5.71 12.71 15.79
N ILE A 248 5.79 12.81 14.46
CA ILE A 248 5.08 11.97 13.50
C ILE A 248 6.06 10.90 13.04
N LEU A 249 5.80 9.64 13.40
CA LEU A 249 6.58 8.50 12.94
C LEU A 249 5.93 7.91 11.69
N VAL A 250 6.67 7.74 10.61
CA VAL A 250 6.19 7.11 9.38
C VAL A 250 6.89 5.77 9.20
N THR A 251 6.11 4.72 9.01
CA THR A 251 6.57 3.36 8.72
C THR A 251 5.86 2.84 7.47
N PRO A 252 6.46 1.95 6.67
CA PRO A 252 5.82 1.53 5.42
C PRO A 252 4.61 0.62 5.66
N GLN A 253 4.65 -0.20 6.71
CA GLN A 253 3.60 -1.15 7.06
C GLN A 253 3.02 -0.90 8.47
N PRO A 254 1.71 -1.10 8.70
CA PRO A 254 1.04 -0.76 9.95
C PRO A 254 1.23 -1.91 10.94
N ALA A 255 2.46 -2.06 11.41
CA ALA A 255 2.89 -3.17 12.27
C ALA A 255 2.03 -3.30 13.53
N TRP A 256 1.41 -2.22 14.02
CA TRP A 256 0.49 -2.26 15.16
C TRP A 256 -0.79 -3.08 14.92
N VAL A 257 -1.24 -3.23 13.68
CA VAL A 257 -2.34 -4.14 13.31
C VAL A 257 -1.80 -5.49 12.87
N GLN A 258 -0.78 -5.50 12.00
CA GLN A 258 -0.24 -6.74 11.44
C GLN A 258 0.38 -7.66 12.48
N SER A 259 0.78 -7.14 13.64
CA SER A 259 1.34 -7.97 14.71
C SER A 259 0.35 -8.91 15.38
N GLU A 260 -0.96 -8.81 15.08
CA GLU A 260 -1.90 -9.89 15.44
C GLU A 260 -1.54 -11.21 14.74
N GLU A 261 -1.05 -11.13 13.51
CA GLU A 261 -0.68 -12.29 12.67
C GLU A 261 0.84 -12.50 12.61
N HIS A 262 1.61 -11.42 12.78
CA HIS A 262 3.08 -11.39 12.71
C HIS A 262 3.71 -10.70 13.93
N PRO A 263 3.80 -11.37 15.10
CA PRO A 263 4.15 -10.73 16.37
C PRO A 263 5.47 -9.94 16.40
N LEU A 264 6.40 -10.23 15.50
CA LEU A 264 7.73 -9.61 15.45
C LEU A 264 7.77 -8.31 14.60
N TYR A 265 6.72 -7.98 13.85
CA TYR A 265 6.76 -6.82 12.94
C TYR A 265 6.88 -5.48 13.67
N TYR A 266 6.40 -5.41 14.92
CA TYR A 266 6.51 -4.19 15.73
C TYR A 266 7.86 -4.05 16.46
N ASP A 267 8.68 -5.10 16.52
CA ASP A 267 9.90 -5.11 17.34
C ASP A 267 10.91 -4.03 16.91
N THR A 268 11.05 -3.81 15.61
CA THR A 268 11.92 -2.77 15.05
C THR A 268 11.46 -1.37 15.45
N ILE A 269 10.15 -1.12 15.46
CA ILE A 269 9.56 0.15 15.88
C ILE A 269 9.74 0.34 17.39
N ASP A 270 9.42 -0.67 18.19
CA ASP A 270 9.56 -0.61 19.66
C ASP A 270 11.03 -0.41 20.05
N TYR A 271 11.97 -1.06 19.37
CA TYR A 271 13.41 -0.84 19.59
C TYR A 271 13.82 0.59 19.26
N PHE A 272 13.40 1.12 18.10
CA PHE A 272 13.68 2.49 17.70
C PHE A 272 13.16 3.51 18.71
N LEU A 273 11.92 3.36 19.14
CA LEU A 273 11.29 4.24 20.14
C LEU A 273 12.10 4.23 21.44
N ARG A 274 12.32 3.06 22.04
CA ARG A 274 13.04 2.93 23.32
C ARG A 274 14.47 3.45 23.30
N THR A 275 15.17 3.26 22.18
CA THR A 275 16.62 3.50 22.12
C THR A 275 16.99 4.85 21.53
N VAL A 276 16.13 5.45 20.70
CA VAL A 276 16.42 6.69 19.99
C VAL A 276 15.49 7.82 20.41
N ILE A 277 14.19 7.55 20.60
CA ILE A 277 13.19 8.61 20.81
C ILE A 277 12.87 8.84 22.28
N ASP A 278 12.53 7.80 23.04
CA ASP A 278 12.18 7.92 24.45
C ASP A 278 13.27 8.65 25.28
N PRO A 279 14.59 8.46 25.02
CA PRO A 279 15.64 9.20 25.73
C PRO A 279 15.64 10.72 25.48
N THR A 280 15.04 11.22 24.39
CA THR A 280 14.98 12.66 24.11
C THR A 280 13.89 13.37 24.91
N GLY A 281 12.93 12.62 25.47
CA GLY A 281 11.75 13.18 26.15
C GLY A 281 10.72 13.77 25.18
N ALA A 282 10.80 13.47 23.89
CA ALA A 282 9.79 13.83 22.90
C ALA A 282 8.55 12.92 22.97
N ASP A 283 7.41 13.43 22.51
CA ASP A 283 6.13 12.72 22.46
C ASP A 283 5.82 12.27 21.03
N VAL A 284 5.78 10.95 20.80
CA VAL A 284 5.25 10.41 19.54
C VAL A 284 3.74 10.55 19.54
N ALA A 285 3.25 11.56 18.83
CA ALA A 285 1.84 11.92 18.77
C ALA A 285 1.10 11.12 17.70
N VAL A 286 1.76 10.81 16.58
CA VAL A 286 1.15 10.14 15.43
C VAL A 286 2.10 9.08 14.88
N MET A 287 1.56 7.91 14.55
CA MET A 287 2.21 6.93 13.68
C MET A 287 1.42 6.79 12.38
N LEU A 288 2.08 6.93 11.23
CA LEU A 288 1.48 6.86 9.90
C LEU A 288 2.04 5.66 9.13
N SER A 289 1.18 4.99 8.36
CA SER A 289 1.60 3.90 7.48
C SER A 289 0.71 3.75 6.24
N GLY A 290 1.24 3.06 5.21
CA GLY A 290 0.49 2.52 4.07
C GLY A 290 0.28 1.01 4.18
N ASP A 291 0.58 0.29 3.09
CA ASP A 291 0.59 -1.17 2.89
C ASP A 291 -0.80 -1.83 2.88
N LEU A 292 -1.63 -1.52 3.88
CA LEU A 292 -3.04 -1.91 3.84
C LEU A 292 -3.84 -0.85 3.09
N HIS A 293 -4.42 -1.25 1.96
CA HIS A 293 -5.04 -0.35 0.98
C HIS A 293 -6.41 0.21 1.37
N HIS A 294 -6.51 0.73 2.58
CA HIS A 294 -7.67 1.37 3.16
C HIS A 294 -7.22 2.51 4.09
N TYR A 295 -8.19 3.21 4.67
CA TYR A 295 -7.93 4.05 5.84
C TYR A 295 -8.47 3.41 7.11
N ALA A 296 -7.67 3.44 8.17
CA ALA A 296 -8.05 3.03 9.52
C ALA A 296 -7.34 3.87 10.56
N ARG A 297 -8.07 4.27 11.61
CA ARG A 297 -7.51 5.02 12.74
C ARG A 297 -7.78 4.33 14.06
N TYR A 298 -6.70 4.06 14.79
CA TYR A 298 -6.74 3.64 16.18
C TYR A 298 -6.26 4.76 17.09
N ALA A 299 -6.93 4.94 18.23
CA ALA A 299 -6.58 5.97 19.20
C ALA A 299 -6.52 5.38 20.62
N GLN A 300 -5.52 5.79 21.40
CA GLN A 300 -5.35 5.37 22.80
C GLN A 300 -6.47 5.93 23.71
N SER A 301 -6.92 7.13 23.38
CA SER A 301 -8.04 7.90 23.95
C SER A 301 -8.43 9.00 22.96
N ASP A 302 -9.51 9.75 23.18
CA ASP A 302 -10.01 10.77 22.23
C ASP A 302 -8.96 11.82 21.82
N ILE A 303 -7.97 12.11 22.70
CA ILE A 303 -6.89 13.11 22.48
C ILE A 303 -5.48 12.46 22.55
N GLY A 304 -5.39 11.13 22.62
CA GLY A 304 -4.14 10.39 22.82
C GLY A 304 -3.31 10.21 21.54
N ARG A 305 -2.26 9.37 21.59
CA ARG A 305 -1.49 8.98 20.40
C ARG A 305 -2.42 8.39 19.33
N GLN A 306 -2.21 8.76 18.08
CA GLN A 306 -2.98 8.31 16.93
C GLN A 306 -2.15 7.34 16.08
N LEU A 307 -2.74 6.20 15.72
CA LEU A 307 -2.15 5.24 14.79
C LEU A 307 -3.02 5.21 13.53
N ILE A 308 -2.48 5.67 12.42
CA ILE A 308 -3.23 5.90 11.19
C ILE A 308 -2.63 5.09 10.04
N THR A 309 -3.43 4.19 9.52
CA THR A 309 -3.19 3.52 8.23
C THR A 309 -3.89 4.34 7.15
N CYS A 310 -3.17 4.76 6.11
CA CYS A 310 -3.71 5.52 4.97
C CYS A 310 -3.06 5.03 3.66
N GLY A 311 -3.42 3.81 3.26
CA GLY A 311 -2.94 3.17 2.03
C GLY A 311 -3.89 3.30 0.83
N GLY A 312 -4.76 4.31 0.83
CA GLY A 312 -5.77 4.48 -0.21
C GLY A 312 -5.30 5.23 -1.46
N GLY A 313 -4.00 5.24 -1.80
CA GLY A 313 -3.48 6.18 -2.79
C GLY A 313 -3.67 5.79 -4.26
N GLY A 314 -3.67 4.50 -4.59
CA GLY A 314 -3.68 4.04 -5.98
C GLY A 314 -3.93 2.55 -6.17
N ALA A 315 -3.61 1.74 -5.17
CA ALA A 315 -3.83 0.30 -5.16
C ALA A 315 -5.30 -0.09 -5.01
N TYR A 316 -5.62 -1.37 -5.27
CA TYR A 316 -6.98 -1.88 -5.08
C TYR A 316 -7.37 -1.79 -3.61
N MET A 317 -8.65 -1.61 -3.30
CA MET A 317 -9.11 -1.44 -1.92
C MET A 317 -8.96 -2.73 -1.10
N ALA A 318 -8.26 -2.67 0.04
CA ALA A 318 -8.16 -3.76 1.00
C ALA A 318 -9.36 -3.79 1.96
N ALA A 319 -9.56 -4.94 2.63
CA ALA A 319 -10.66 -5.13 3.57
C ALA A 319 -10.51 -4.25 4.81
N THR A 320 -11.61 -3.66 5.30
CA THR A 320 -11.66 -3.06 6.65
C THR A 320 -12.47 -3.90 7.64
N ASN A 321 -13.29 -4.83 7.16
CA ASN A 321 -14.26 -5.59 7.98
C ASN A 321 -13.67 -6.70 8.87
N HIS A 322 -12.35 -6.87 8.85
CA HIS A 322 -11.62 -7.81 9.71
C HIS A 322 -10.71 -7.10 10.72
N LEU A 323 -10.65 -5.77 10.65
CA LEU A 323 -9.86 -4.97 11.58
C LEU A 323 -10.39 -5.15 13.00
N PRO A 324 -9.51 -5.43 13.97
CA PRO A 324 -9.89 -5.57 15.38
C PRO A 324 -10.49 -4.27 15.92
N GLU A 325 -11.46 -4.37 16.82
CA GLU A 325 -12.04 -3.19 17.47
C GLU A 325 -11.06 -2.55 18.47
N GLN A 326 -10.14 -3.34 19.02
CA GLN A 326 -9.12 -2.90 19.96
C GLN A 326 -7.82 -3.65 19.71
N ILE A 327 -6.71 -2.93 19.83
CA ILE A 327 -5.35 -3.47 19.74
C ILE A 327 -4.54 -3.02 20.95
N GLU A 328 -3.43 -3.72 21.21
CA GLU A 328 -2.46 -3.33 22.23
C GLU A 328 -1.12 -3.04 21.57
N VAL A 329 -0.52 -1.89 21.90
CA VAL A 329 0.72 -1.43 21.28
C VAL A 329 1.70 -0.98 22.37
N PRO A 330 2.89 -1.62 22.50
CA PRO A 330 3.35 -2.77 21.71
C PRO A 330 2.50 -4.06 21.90
N PRO A 331 2.50 -5.00 20.94
CA PRO A 331 1.72 -6.24 20.99
C PRO A 331 2.19 -7.22 22.07
N ARG A 332 1.29 -7.88 22.81
CA ARG A 332 1.60 -8.79 23.94
C ARG A 332 2.57 -9.95 23.64
N HIS A 333 2.73 -10.32 22.38
CA HIS A 333 3.47 -11.51 21.95
C HIS A 333 4.88 -11.21 21.40
N SER A 334 5.40 -10.00 21.57
CA SER A 334 6.80 -9.69 21.27
C SER A 334 7.73 -10.52 22.15
N GLN A 335 8.74 -11.17 21.56
CA GLN A 335 9.71 -12.01 22.29
C GLN A 335 10.87 -11.19 22.89
N VAL A 336 10.81 -9.86 22.85
CA VAL A 336 11.92 -8.99 23.27
C VAL A 336 11.97 -8.87 24.80
N ARG A 337 13.10 -9.26 25.40
CA ARG A 337 13.34 -9.28 26.87
C ARG A 337 13.10 -7.95 27.63
N ARG A 338 12.91 -6.82 26.96
CA ARG A 338 12.72 -5.47 27.55
C ARG A 338 11.58 -4.68 26.90
N GLN A 339 10.48 -5.34 26.54
CA GLN A 339 9.34 -4.72 25.87
C GLN A 339 8.80 -3.48 26.61
N SER A 340 8.40 -2.44 25.87
CA SER A 340 7.63 -1.33 26.44
C SER A 340 6.26 -1.83 26.90
N THR A 341 5.68 -1.18 27.92
CA THR A 341 4.35 -1.53 28.40
C THR A 341 3.31 -1.32 27.29
N GLY A 342 2.56 -2.37 26.96
CA GLY A 342 1.47 -2.33 26.00
C GLY A 342 0.34 -1.40 26.47
N MET A 343 -0.10 -0.50 25.58
CA MET A 343 -1.23 0.39 25.84
C MET A 343 -2.39 0.04 24.90
N PRO A 344 -3.65 0.07 25.38
CA PRO A 344 -4.81 -0.23 24.55
C PRO A 344 -5.12 0.93 23.61
N TYR A 345 -5.49 0.59 22.37
CA TYR A 345 -6.02 1.53 21.37
C TYR A 345 -7.34 0.99 20.83
N LYS A 346 -8.30 1.88 20.61
CA LYS A 346 -9.60 1.55 20.02
C LYS A 346 -9.68 2.01 18.57
N LEU A 347 -10.29 1.19 17.71
CA LEU A 347 -10.60 1.56 16.34
C LEU A 347 -11.69 2.64 16.34
N GLN A 348 -11.34 3.83 15.85
CA GLN A 348 -12.24 4.99 15.80
C GLN A 348 -12.97 5.09 14.46
N LYS A 349 -12.24 4.87 13.36
CA LYS A 349 -12.77 5.04 12.02
C LYS A 349 -12.10 4.13 11.01
N THR A 350 -12.87 3.71 10.02
CA THR A 350 -12.37 3.05 8.80
C THR A 350 -12.99 3.66 7.56
N TYR A 351 -12.26 3.63 6.46
CA TYR A 351 -12.77 3.98 5.14
C TYR A 351 -12.29 2.98 4.07
N PRO A 352 -13.22 2.22 3.45
CA PRO A 352 -14.68 2.22 3.70
C PRO A 352 -15.05 1.74 5.12
N THR A 353 -16.30 1.97 5.54
CA THR A 353 -16.81 1.42 6.80
C THR A 353 -16.76 -0.11 6.77
N GLN A 354 -16.58 -0.76 7.92
CA GLN A 354 -16.53 -2.23 7.99
C GLN A 354 -17.76 -2.90 7.34
N LEU A 355 -18.96 -2.37 7.59
CA LEU A 355 -20.18 -2.86 6.97
C LEU A 355 -20.15 -2.72 5.44
N ARG A 356 -19.67 -1.58 4.95
CA ARG A 356 -19.56 -1.33 3.50
C ARG A 356 -18.50 -2.23 2.87
N SER A 357 -17.35 -2.42 3.51
CA SER A 357 -16.32 -3.37 3.08
C SER A 357 -16.90 -4.77 2.95
N ARG A 358 -17.62 -5.26 3.98
CA ARG A 358 -18.27 -6.58 3.94
C ARG A 358 -19.24 -6.73 2.77
N TRP A 359 -20.04 -5.70 2.50
CA TRP A 359 -20.95 -5.69 1.35
C TRP A 359 -20.20 -5.71 0.02
N LEU A 360 -19.12 -4.91 -0.10
CA LEU A 360 -18.27 -4.88 -1.29
C LEU A 360 -17.64 -6.24 -1.57
N GLY A 361 -17.31 -7.02 -0.54
CA GLY A 361 -16.84 -8.40 -0.68
C GLY A 361 -17.71 -9.25 -1.62
N GLY A 362 -19.04 -9.09 -1.58
CA GLY A 362 -19.98 -9.80 -2.45
C GLY A 362 -19.81 -9.52 -3.95
N GLY A 363 -19.14 -8.42 -4.31
CA GLY A 363 -18.82 -8.06 -5.70
C GLY A 363 -17.91 -9.06 -6.41
N VAL A 364 -17.26 -9.97 -5.67
CA VAL A 364 -16.35 -10.99 -6.21
C VAL A 364 -17.01 -11.92 -7.23
N PHE A 365 -18.32 -12.19 -7.12
CA PHE A 365 -19.03 -13.01 -8.12
C PHE A 365 -19.07 -12.34 -9.50
N ALA A 366 -19.22 -11.03 -9.53
CA ALA A 366 -19.29 -10.27 -10.79
C ALA A 366 -17.90 -9.87 -11.29
N ARG A 367 -16.93 -9.63 -10.39
CA ARG A 367 -15.63 -9.06 -10.77
C ARG A 367 -14.56 -10.11 -11.05
N LEU A 368 -14.48 -11.19 -10.28
CA LEU A 368 -13.38 -12.16 -10.38
C LEU A 368 -13.24 -12.75 -11.80
N PRO A 369 -14.30 -13.28 -12.45
CA PRO A 369 -14.14 -13.94 -13.75
C PRO A 369 -13.76 -12.97 -14.88
N TRP A 370 -14.21 -11.73 -14.82
CA TRP A 370 -13.98 -10.71 -15.87
C TRP A 370 -12.70 -9.91 -15.67
N ARG A 371 -12.31 -9.68 -14.41
CA ARG A 371 -11.07 -8.95 -14.10
C ARG A 371 -9.83 -9.82 -14.28
N ASN A 372 -9.98 -11.14 -14.12
CA ASN A 372 -8.90 -12.12 -14.22
C ASN A 372 -9.23 -13.20 -15.28
N PRO A 373 -9.35 -12.84 -16.58
CA PRO A 373 -9.74 -13.79 -17.62
C PRO A 373 -8.75 -14.95 -17.79
N GLY A 374 -7.46 -14.70 -17.52
CA GLY A 374 -6.44 -15.76 -17.49
C GLY A 374 -6.68 -16.80 -16.38
N PHE A 375 -7.19 -16.35 -15.23
CA PHE A 375 -7.55 -17.23 -14.12
C PHE A 375 -8.78 -18.07 -14.45
N ALA A 376 -9.84 -17.45 -15.00
CA ALA A 376 -11.03 -18.18 -15.46
C ALA A 376 -10.71 -19.19 -16.57
N THR A 377 -9.83 -18.82 -17.51
CA THR A 377 -9.34 -19.73 -18.56
C THR A 377 -8.57 -20.91 -17.98
N MET A 378 -7.67 -20.68 -17.03
CA MET A 378 -6.92 -21.75 -16.34
C MET A 378 -7.87 -22.73 -15.65
N LEU A 379 -8.88 -22.22 -14.93
CA LEU A 379 -9.91 -23.06 -14.31
C LEU A 379 -10.73 -23.84 -15.35
N GLY A 380 -11.08 -23.22 -16.48
CA GLY A 380 -11.77 -23.88 -17.58
C GLY A 380 -10.95 -25.02 -18.19
N ILE A 381 -9.64 -24.83 -18.38
CA ILE A 381 -8.73 -25.90 -18.85
C ILE A 381 -8.69 -27.03 -17.83
N MET A 382 -8.51 -26.72 -16.55
CA MET A 382 -8.46 -27.71 -15.47
C MET A 382 -9.75 -28.53 -15.40
N HIS A 383 -10.92 -27.89 -15.47
CA HIS A 383 -12.22 -28.57 -15.47
C HIS A 383 -12.48 -29.36 -16.75
N THR A 384 -12.06 -28.87 -17.91
CA THR A 384 -12.14 -29.62 -19.17
C THR A 384 -11.30 -30.90 -19.09
N MET A 385 -10.07 -30.80 -18.59
CA MET A 385 -9.19 -31.97 -18.42
C MET A 385 -9.73 -32.96 -17.39
N LEU A 386 -10.29 -32.46 -16.28
CA LEU A 386 -10.93 -33.30 -15.27
C LEU A 386 -12.13 -34.06 -15.85
N MET A 387 -13.01 -33.36 -16.57
CA MET A 387 -14.16 -33.97 -17.24
C MET A 387 -13.72 -35.03 -18.26
N LEU A 388 -12.76 -34.73 -19.13
CA LEU A 388 -12.24 -35.68 -20.12
C LEU A 388 -11.57 -36.90 -19.45
N SER A 389 -10.94 -36.72 -18.29
CA SER A 389 -10.35 -37.81 -17.52
C SER A 389 -11.40 -38.78 -17.01
N PHE A 390 -12.56 -38.28 -16.57
CA PHE A 390 -13.70 -39.12 -16.21
C PHE A 390 -14.37 -39.78 -17.42
N ASN A 391 -14.59 -39.01 -18.51
CA ASN A 391 -15.25 -39.50 -19.72
C ASN A 391 -14.50 -40.68 -20.35
N ASN A 392 -13.16 -40.65 -20.32
CA ASN A 392 -12.31 -41.69 -20.89
C ASN A 392 -12.05 -42.89 -19.95
N ALA A 393 -12.65 -42.92 -18.76
CA ALA A 393 -12.35 -43.94 -17.76
C ALA A 393 -13.04 -45.29 -18.00
N ALA A 394 -13.86 -45.43 -19.05
CA ALA A 394 -14.57 -46.66 -19.41
C ALA A 394 -15.30 -47.34 -18.21
N GLY A 395 -15.93 -46.53 -17.36
CA GLY A 395 -16.66 -47.00 -16.17
C GLY A 395 -15.78 -47.30 -14.95
N ARG A 396 -14.46 -47.08 -15.02
CA ARG A 396 -13.55 -47.23 -13.87
C ARG A 396 -13.61 -46.00 -12.98
N ILE A 397 -13.71 -46.23 -11.67
CA ILE A 397 -13.77 -45.17 -10.65
C ILE A 397 -12.38 -44.54 -10.42
N LEU A 398 -11.30 -45.30 -10.65
CA LEU A 398 -9.93 -44.82 -10.47
C LEU A 398 -9.05 -45.23 -11.66
N THR A 399 -8.53 -44.24 -12.36
CA THR A 399 -7.51 -44.39 -13.43
C THR A 399 -6.35 -43.43 -13.14
N VAL A 400 -5.19 -43.62 -13.78
CA VAL A 400 -4.05 -42.70 -13.62
C VAL A 400 -4.44 -41.24 -13.94
N PRO A 401 -5.14 -40.94 -15.06
CA PRO A 401 -5.61 -39.58 -15.32
C PRO A 401 -6.55 -39.02 -14.25
N ILE A 402 -7.52 -39.82 -13.77
CA ILE A 402 -8.43 -39.41 -12.68
C ILE A 402 -7.64 -39.09 -11.41
N PHE A 403 -6.72 -39.98 -11.02
CA PHE A 403 -5.89 -39.79 -9.83
C PHE A 403 -5.05 -38.51 -9.93
N LEU A 404 -4.36 -38.32 -11.05
CA LEU A 404 -3.52 -37.14 -11.28
C LEU A 404 -4.33 -35.84 -11.27
N MET A 405 -5.46 -35.80 -11.96
CA MET A 405 -6.32 -34.61 -11.99
C MET A 405 -6.96 -34.34 -10.62
N THR A 406 -7.38 -35.38 -9.90
CA THR A 406 -7.94 -35.24 -8.54
C THR A 406 -6.89 -34.70 -7.58
N ALA A 407 -5.68 -35.27 -7.61
CA ALA A 407 -4.56 -34.81 -6.81
C ALA A 407 -4.17 -33.36 -7.16
N ALA A 408 -4.13 -33.01 -8.45
CA ALA A 408 -3.82 -31.66 -8.91
C ALA A 408 -4.85 -30.64 -8.43
N VAL A 409 -6.15 -30.94 -8.53
CA VAL A 409 -7.23 -30.06 -8.03
C VAL A 409 -7.09 -29.88 -6.51
N MET A 410 -6.98 -30.97 -5.75
CA MET A 410 -6.87 -30.91 -4.29
C MET A 410 -5.61 -30.17 -3.84
N ALA A 411 -4.46 -30.46 -4.46
CA ALA A 411 -3.21 -29.77 -4.15
C ALA A 411 -3.31 -28.28 -4.49
N SER A 412 -3.91 -27.92 -5.62
CA SER A 412 -4.06 -26.53 -6.04
C SER A 412 -4.99 -25.74 -5.12
N THR A 413 -6.12 -26.30 -4.68
CA THR A 413 -7.04 -25.58 -3.78
C THR A 413 -6.50 -25.48 -2.36
N VAL A 414 -5.81 -26.50 -1.86
CA VAL A 414 -5.12 -26.43 -0.57
C VAL A 414 -3.96 -25.46 -0.63
N PHE A 415 -3.18 -25.46 -1.72
CA PHE A 415 -2.11 -24.48 -1.92
C PHE A 415 -2.67 -23.06 -2.03
N PHE A 416 -3.75 -22.85 -2.78
CA PHE A 416 -4.41 -21.54 -2.88
C PHE A 416 -4.87 -21.06 -1.50
N ALA A 417 -5.45 -21.95 -0.69
CA ALA A 417 -5.88 -21.62 0.66
C ALA A 417 -4.71 -21.33 1.61
N VAL A 418 -3.73 -22.24 1.69
CA VAL A 418 -2.63 -22.18 2.67
C VAL A 418 -1.53 -21.23 2.24
N GLY A 419 -1.09 -21.32 0.98
CA GLY A 419 0.06 -20.60 0.45
C GLY A 419 -0.19 -19.11 0.23
N LEU A 420 -1.46 -18.69 0.14
CA LEU A 420 -1.85 -17.28 0.00
C LEU A 420 -2.51 -16.71 1.27
N THR A 421 -2.67 -17.50 2.34
CA THR A 421 -3.15 -16.96 3.62
C THR A 421 -1.98 -16.49 4.46
N GLU A 422 -2.07 -15.25 4.96
CA GLU A 422 -1.12 -14.69 5.92
C GLU A 422 -1.32 -15.31 7.32
N GLY A 423 -0.23 -15.39 8.09
CA GLY A 423 -0.22 -15.95 9.46
C GLY A 423 0.23 -17.42 9.60
N GLU A 424 0.47 -17.84 10.84
CA GLU A 424 1.10 -19.12 11.18
C GLU A 424 0.10 -20.30 11.29
N ALA A 425 -1.17 -20.02 11.57
CA ALA A 425 -2.18 -21.04 11.86
C ALA A 425 -2.72 -21.70 10.59
N ARG A 426 -2.25 -22.91 10.27
CA ARG A 426 -2.57 -23.58 8.99
C ARG A 426 -3.84 -24.45 9.00
N LEU A 427 -4.43 -24.76 10.15
CA LEU A 427 -5.54 -25.72 10.21
C LEU A 427 -6.80 -25.24 9.46
N LYS A 428 -7.25 -24.00 9.70
CA LYS A 428 -8.44 -23.43 9.03
C LYS A 428 -8.24 -23.34 7.51
N PRO A 429 -7.12 -22.78 6.99
CA PRO A 429 -6.84 -22.80 5.55
C PRO A 429 -6.83 -24.21 4.95
N ILE A 430 -6.23 -25.20 5.63
CA ILE A 430 -6.21 -26.60 5.13
C ILE A 430 -7.64 -27.15 4.99
N ILE A 431 -8.49 -26.97 6.02
CA ILE A 431 -9.87 -27.47 6.00
C ILE A 431 -10.66 -26.80 4.87
N LEU A 432 -10.60 -25.46 4.78
CA LEU A 432 -11.32 -24.70 3.77
C LEU A 432 -10.83 -25.02 2.36
N GLY A 433 -9.52 -25.12 2.14
CA GLY A 433 -8.92 -25.51 0.86
C GLY A 433 -9.27 -26.95 0.46
N SER A 434 -9.41 -27.86 1.43
CA SER A 434 -9.85 -29.23 1.17
C SER A 434 -11.33 -29.30 0.77
N LEU A 435 -12.21 -28.59 1.49
CA LEU A 435 -13.63 -28.48 1.15
C LEU A 435 -13.83 -27.83 -0.22
N HIS A 436 -13.04 -26.80 -0.53
CA HIS A 436 -13.02 -26.15 -1.84
C HIS A 436 -12.62 -27.12 -2.96
N GLY A 437 -11.58 -27.94 -2.73
CA GLY A 437 -11.17 -29.00 -3.66
C GLY A 437 -12.26 -30.03 -3.89
N ILE A 438 -12.91 -30.51 -2.82
CA ILE A 438 -14.05 -31.44 -2.90
C ILE A 438 -15.19 -30.82 -3.71
N ALA A 439 -15.50 -29.54 -3.50
CA ALA A 439 -16.53 -28.84 -4.27
C ALA A 439 -16.19 -28.77 -5.77
N HIS A 440 -14.92 -28.54 -6.14
CA HIS A 440 -14.48 -28.58 -7.53
C HIS A 440 -14.58 -29.99 -8.13
N LEU A 441 -14.26 -31.04 -7.38
CA LEU A 441 -14.42 -32.41 -7.84
C LEU A 441 -15.89 -32.77 -8.07
N ALA A 442 -16.77 -32.38 -7.15
CA ALA A 442 -18.23 -32.53 -7.31
C ALA A 442 -18.74 -31.78 -8.55
N MET A 443 -18.26 -30.55 -8.78
CA MET A 443 -18.54 -29.80 -10.01
C MET A 443 -18.04 -30.54 -11.26
N GLY A 444 -16.84 -31.13 -11.22
CA GLY A 444 -16.31 -31.93 -12.33
C GLY A 444 -17.17 -33.16 -12.66
N VAL A 445 -17.70 -33.85 -11.64
CA VAL A 445 -18.67 -34.96 -11.80
C VAL A 445 -19.98 -34.47 -12.41
N GLY A 446 -20.51 -33.33 -11.94
CA GLY A 446 -21.69 -32.70 -12.56
C GLY A 446 -21.44 -32.28 -14.01
N GLY A 447 -20.22 -31.82 -14.30
CA GLY A 447 -19.74 -31.52 -15.65
C GLY A 447 -19.72 -32.73 -16.57
N LEU A 448 -19.29 -33.90 -16.06
CA LEU A 448 -19.36 -35.16 -16.78
C LEU A 448 -20.80 -35.56 -17.10
N PHE A 449 -21.71 -35.47 -16.12
CA PHE A 449 -23.14 -35.76 -16.34
C PHE A 449 -23.73 -34.86 -17.44
N LEU A 450 -23.43 -33.55 -17.39
CA LEU A 450 -23.84 -32.63 -18.44
C LEU A 450 -23.25 -33.02 -19.81
N TRP A 451 -21.97 -33.36 -19.85
CA TRP A 451 -21.26 -33.71 -21.08
C TRP A 451 -21.81 -34.99 -21.73
N ARG A 452 -22.10 -36.01 -20.92
CA ARG A 452 -22.50 -37.34 -21.40
C ARG A 452 -24.00 -37.47 -21.61
N ASP A 453 -24.78 -37.08 -20.60
CA ASP A 453 -26.19 -37.43 -20.51
C ASP A 453 -27.11 -36.30 -21.04
N VAL A 454 -26.58 -35.09 -21.26
CA VAL A 454 -27.36 -33.93 -21.74
C VAL A 454 -26.89 -33.44 -23.11
N LEU A 455 -25.57 -33.38 -23.35
CA LEU A 455 -25.04 -32.91 -24.63
C LEU A 455 -24.95 -34.05 -25.66
N PRO A 456 -25.31 -33.82 -26.94
CA PRO A 456 -25.44 -34.89 -27.94
C PRO A 456 -24.08 -35.25 -28.59
N PHE A 457 -23.04 -35.51 -27.78
CA PHE A 457 -21.67 -35.70 -28.28
C PHE A 457 -21.15 -37.13 -28.26
N GLU A 458 -21.86 -38.08 -27.65
CA GLU A 458 -21.40 -39.47 -27.47
C GLU A 458 -21.03 -40.18 -28.79
N GLY A 459 -21.72 -39.87 -29.89
CA GLY A 459 -21.49 -40.50 -31.20
C GLY A 459 -20.26 -40.01 -31.98
N TYR A 460 -19.60 -38.93 -31.54
CA TYR A 460 -18.43 -38.41 -32.23
C TYR A 460 -17.15 -39.16 -31.85
N LYS A 461 -16.15 -39.17 -32.76
CA LYS A 461 -14.82 -39.72 -32.48
C LYS A 461 -14.16 -38.98 -31.30
N PRO A 462 -13.31 -39.64 -30.48
CA PRO A 462 -12.69 -39.02 -29.30
C PRO A 462 -11.96 -37.70 -29.57
N ALA A 463 -11.25 -37.59 -30.70
CA ALA A 463 -10.58 -36.34 -31.08
C ALA A 463 -11.55 -35.19 -31.35
N VAL A 464 -12.73 -35.48 -31.91
CA VAL A 464 -13.78 -34.49 -32.16
C VAL A 464 -14.46 -34.12 -30.84
N GLN A 465 -14.74 -35.08 -29.97
CA GLN A 465 -15.26 -34.79 -28.62
C GLN A 465 -14.30 -33.89 -27.82
N ALA A 466 -12.99 -34.16 -27.87
CA ALA A 466 -11.99 -33.31 -27.22
C ALA A 466 -11.97 -31.88 -27.79
N ALA A 467 -12.05 -31.73 -29.12
CA ALA A 467 -12.15 -30.41 -29.75
C ALA A 467 -13.43 -29.66 -29.35
N LEU A 468 -14.57 -30.36 -29.33
CA LEU A 468 -15.85 -29.80 -28.87
C LEU A 468 -15.81 -29.41 -27.40
N ALA A 469 -15.11 -30.16 -26.55
CA ALA A 469 -14.96 -29.83 -25.13
C ALA A 469 -14.23 -28.50 -24.95
N VAL A 470 -13.18 -28.25 -25.74
CA VAL A 470 -12.47 -26.97 -25.73
C VAL A 470 -13.37 -25.82 -26.21
N VAL A 471 -14.16 -26.03 -27.26
CA VAL A 471 -14.97 -24.95 -27.86
C VAL A 471 -16.23 -24.64 -27.05
N ILE A 472 -16.89 -25.67 -26.49
CA ILE A 472 -18.24 -25.56 -25.93
C ILE A 472 -18.23 -25.62 -24.40
N TYR A 473 -17.35 -26.43 -23.81
CA TYR A 473 -17.35 -26.69 -22.37
C TYR A 473 -16.38 -25.80 -21.59
N LEU A 474 -15.20 -25.51 -22.14
CA LEU A 474 -14.13 -24.78 -21.44
C LEU A 474 -14.59 -23.44 -20.87
N THR A 475 -15.22 -22.58 -21.68
CA THR A 475 -15.61 -21.24 -21.25
C THR A 475 -16.71 -21.28 -20.17
N PRO A 476 -17.84 -21.98 -20.37
CA PRO A 476 -18.85 -22.10 -19.31
C PRO A 476 -18.32 -22.75 -18.03
N ALA A 477 -17.50 -23.80 -18.15
CA ALA A 477 -16.88 -24.46 -17.00
C ALA A 477 -15.90 -23.53 -16.27
N GLY A 478 -15.11 -22.74 -17.00
CA GLY A 478 -14.20 -21.75 -16.42
C GLY A 478 -14.94 -20.66 -15.65
N VAL A 479 -16.05 -20.14 -16.20
CA VAL A 479 -16.90 -19.16 -15.52
C VAL A 479 -17.53 -19.76 -14.26
N ALA A 480 -18.14 -20.95 -14.38
CA ALA A 480 -18.75 -21.63 -13.24
C ALA A 480 -17.73 -21.97 -12.14
N ALA A 481 -16.51 -22.38 -12.52
CA ALA A 481 -15.43 -22.66 -11.59
C ALA A 481 -14.93 -21.38 -10.92
N ALA A 482 -14.85 -20.26 -11.64
CA ALA A 482 -14.53 -18.97 -11.05
C ALA A 482 -15.60 -18.50 -10.05
N LEU A 483 -16.89 -18.74 -10.33
CA LEU A 483 -17.98 -18.47 -9.38
C LEU A 483 -17.88 -19.35 -8.12
N LEU A 484 -17.41 -20.59 -8.26
CA LEU A 484 -17.14 -21.47 -7.11
C LEU A 484 -15.97 -20.92 -6.27
N VAL A 485 -14.90 -20.43 -6.91
CA VAL A 485 -13.80 -19.73 -6.20
C VAL A 485 -14.31 -18.47 -5.51
N SER A 486 -15.18 -17.68 -6.16
CA SER A 486 -15.84 -16.51 -5.56
C SER A 486 -16.62 -16.86 -4.29
N LEU A 487 -17.39 -17.95 -4.31
CA LEU A 487 -18.11 -18.46 -3.14
C LEU A 487 -17.13 -18.90 -2.04
N TYR A 488 -16.09 -19.64 -2.41
CA TYR A 488 -15.02 -20.05 -1.48
C TYR A 488 -14.40 -18.83 -0.78
N LEU A 489 -13.97 -17.80 -1.53
CA LEU A 489 -13.31 -16.62 -0.98
C LEU A 489 -14.20 -15.86 0.01
N LEU A 490 -15.51 -15.76 -0.25
CA LEU A 490 -16.45 -15.15 0.69
C LEU A 490 -16.60 -15.94 1.99
N ILE A 491 -16.68 -17.26 1.90
CA ILE A 491 -16.75 -18.14 3.07
C ILE A 491 -15.43 -18.08 3.84
N ALA A 492 -14.30 -18.24 3.14
CA ALA A 492 -12.96 -18.24 3.72
C ALA A 492 -12.65 -16.92 4.44
N ALA A 493 -13.00 -15.78 3.83
CA ALA A 493 -12.81 -14.47 4.46
C ALA A 493 -13.53 -14.37 5.80
N SER A 494 -14.71 -14.98 5.96
CA SER A 494 -15.43 -15.02 7.24
C SER A 494 -14.66 -15.72 8.38
N PHE A 495 -13.64 -16.51 8.03
CA PHE A 495 -12.71 -17.17 8.96
C PHE A 495 -11.32 -16.52 9.01
N LYS A 496 -11.15 -15.31 8.44
CA LYS A 496 -9.87 -14.61 8.22
C LYS A 496 -8.89 -15.39 7.32
N VAL A 497 -9.41 -16.16 6.36
CA VAL A 497 -8.59 -16.92 5.39
C VAL A 497 -8.78 -16.29 4.00
N ASN A 498 -7.69 -16.06 3.27
CA ASN A 498 -7.69 -15.42 1.95
C ASN A 498 -8.48 -14.10 1.86
N VAL A 499 -8.45 -13.29 2.91
CA VAL A 499 -9.11 -11.98 2.91
C VAL A 499 -8.50 -11.10 1.83
N ASN A 500 -7.17 -11.08 1.71
CA ASN A 500 -6.49 -10.33 0.68
C ASN A 500 -6.92 -10.75 -0.74
N GLU A 501 -6.93 -12.06 -1.03
CA GLU A 501 -7.28 -12.57 -2.37
C GLU A 501 -8.73 -12.26 -2.76
N LEU A 502 -9.65 -12.20 -1.79
CA LEU A 502 -11.03 -11.76 -2.03
C LEU A 502 -11.09 -10.35 -2.62
N TYR A 503 -10.27 -9.41 -2.12
CA TYR A 503 -10.28 -8.02 -2.58
C TYR A 503 -9.32 -7.76 -3.74
N ALA A 504 -8.14 -8.39 -3.73
CA ALA A 504 -7.19 -8.37 -4.83
C ALA A 504 -7.79 -8.96 -6.12
N GLY A 505 -8.52 -10.06 -5.99
CA GLY A 505 -9.26 -10.69 -7.09
C GLY A 505 -10.38 -9.81 -7.66
N GLN A 506 -10.94 -8.92 -6.86
CA GLN A 506 -11.92 -7.94 -7.31
C GLN A 506 -11.29 -6.72 -7.97
N GLY A 507 -10.10 -6.30 -7.51
CA GLY A 507 -9.40 -5.13 -8.04
C GLY A 507 -10.21 -3.84 -7.90
N ILE A 508 -10.75 -3.56 -6.71
CA ILE A 508 -11.61 -2.39 -6.45
C ILE A 508 -10.76 -1.10 -6.50
N GLU A 509 -10.80 -0.36 -7.61
CA GLU A 509 -10.05 0.89 -7.78
C GLU A 509 -10.68 2.11 -7.09
N ASP A 510 -11.89 1.99 -6.54
CA ASP A 510 -12.59 3.04 -5.80
C ASP A 510 -12.11 3.16 -4.33
N TYR A 511 -12.73 4.05 -3.55
CA TYR A 511 -12.43 4.28 -2.12
C TYR A 511 -10.98 4.67 -1.86
N LYS A 512 -10.56 5.79 -2.45
CA LYS A 512 -9.20 6.31 -2.33
C LYS A 512 -9.11 7.41 -1.30
N CYS A 513 -7.96 7.58 -0.65
CA CYS A 513 -7.78 8.61 0.37
C CYS A 513 -6.33 9.06 0.51
N PHE A 514 -6.17 10.23 1.11
CA PHE A 514 -4.89 10.79 1.55
C PHE A 514 -5.13 11.67 2.78
N LEU A 515 -4.06 12.02 3.49
CA LEU A 515 -4.11 12.94 4.61
C LEU A 515 -3.62 14.31 4.16
N ARG A 516 -4.34 15.36 4.55
CA ARG A 516 -3.88 16.75 4.44
C ARG A 516 -3.73 17.30 5.84
N MET A 517 -2.52 17.70 6.19
CA MET A 517 -2.12 18.08 7.54
C MET A 517 -1.81 19.57 7.58
N ARG A 518 -2.32 20.25 8.60
CA ARG A 518 -2.09 21.68 8.85
C ARG A 518 -1.36 21.84 10.17
N PHE A 519 -0.16 22.40 10.14
CA PHE A 519 0.56 22.90 11.30
C PHE A 519 0.19 24.38 11.45
N ALA A 520 -0.70 24.67 12.39
CA ALA A 520 -1.23 26.01 12.59
C ALA A 520 -0.25 26.90 13.38
N PRO A 521 -0.38 28.24 13.29
CA PRO A 521 0.49 29.17 14.04
C PRO A 521 0.47 29.03 15.57
N ASP A 522 -0.57 28.41 16.13
CA ASP A 522 -0.67 28.09 17.55
C ASP A 522 0.03 26.77 17.94
N GLY A 523 0.72 26.14 16.99
CA GLY A 523 1.45 24.90 17.12
C GLY A 523 0.60 23.63 17.03
N LYS A 524 -0.72 23.73 16.86
CA LYS A 524 -1.59 22.56 16.70
C LYS A 524 -1.39 21.91 15.34
N LEU A 525 -1.51 20.58 15.34
CA LEU A 525 -1.60 19.77 14.12
C LEU A 525 -3.07 19.38 13.90
N SER A 526 -3.63 19.78 12.76
CA SER A 526 -4.94 19.32 12.29
C SER A 526 -4.76 18.38 11.10
N ILE A 527 -5.31 17.17 11.17
CA ILE A 527 -5.26 16.16 10.12
C ILE A 527 -6.64 16.01 9.49
N TYR A 528 -6.74 16.36 8.21
CA TYR A 528 -7.92 16.21 7.37
C TYR A 528 -7.79 14.94 6.54
N VAL A 529 -8.68 13.97 6.75
CA VAL A 529 -8.68 12.71 6.01
C VAL A 529 -9.57 12.86 4.79
N VAL A 530 -8.97 13.11 3.63
CA VAL A 530 -9.69 13.37 2.39
C VAL A 530 -9.87 12.06 1.64
N GLY A 531 -11.12 11.66 1.41
CA GLY A 531 -11.47 10.46 0.66
C GLY A 531 -12.33 10.72 -0.58
N VAL A 532 -12.25 9.79 -1.52
CA VAL A 532 -12.89 9.80 -2.83
C VAL A 532 -13.55 8.44 -3.07
N ASP A 533 -14.88 8.43 -3.01
CA ASP A 533 -15.67 7.19 -3.14
C ASP A 533 -15.64 6.61 -4.57
N THR A 534 -15.38 7.43 -5.58
CA THR A 534 -15.35 7.00 -6.98
C THR A 534 -14.26 7.74 -7.74
N ILE A 535 -13.36 6.99 -8.37
CA ILE A 535 -12.26 7.55 -9.16
C ILE A 535 -12.71 8.04 -10.54
N SER A 536 -11.86 8.81 -11.21
CA SER A 536 -12.09 9.18 -12.61
C SER A 536 -11.48 8.15 -13.55
N THR A 537 -12.25 7.73 -14.56
CA THR A 537 -11.79 6.85 -15.65
C THR A 537 -11.85 7.53 -17.02
N LYS A 538 -12.33 8.79 -17.07
CA LYS A 538 -12.47 9.57 -18.29
C LYS A 538 -11.82 10.93 -18.09
N TRP A 539 -10.86 11.24 -18.94
CA TRP A 539 -9.94 12.37 -18.78
C TRP A 539 -10.05 13.32 -19.97
N VAL A 540 -10.16 14.62 -19.69
CA VAL A 540 -10.32 15.70 -20.67
C VAL A 540 -9.08 16.58 -20.67
N PRO A 541 -8.40 16.78 -21.81
CA PRO A 541 -7.19 17.58 -21.88
C PRO A 541 -7.44 19.03 -21.48
N GLN A 542 -6.48 19.66 -20.81
CA GLN A 542 -6.59 21.04 -20.31
C GLN A 542 -5.57 21.98 -20.97
N PRO A 543 -5.94 23.26 -21.17
CA PRO A 543 -5.03 24.25 -21.74
C PRO A 543 -3.97 24.74 -20.75
N SER A 544 -4.22 24.64 -19.44
CA SER A 544 -3.36 25.06 -18.32
C SER A 544 -3.47 24.11 -17.12
N GLY A 545 -2.57 24.23 -16.14
CA GLY A 545 -2.53 23.31 -14.99
C GLY A 545 -2.19 21.86 -15.39
N SER A 546 -2.78 20.90 -14.69
CA SER A 546 -2.73 19.45 -14.98
C SER A 546 -3.01 19.18 -16.45
N TRP A 547 -2.33 18.22 -17.08
CA TRP A 547 -2.55 17.90 -18.49
C TRP A 547 -3.99 17.46 -18.78
N PHE A 548 -4.61 16.73 -17.84
CA PHE A 548 -5.99 16.29 -17.96
C PHE A 548 -6.76 16.53 -16.67
N ALA A 549 -8.03 16.90 -16.81
CA ALA A 549 -9.02 16.99 -15.73
C ALA A 549 -10.05 15.85 -15.87
N PRO A 550 -10.70 15.44 -14.78
CA PRO A 550 -11.73 14.42 -14.83
C PRO A 550 -12.96 14.93 -15.60
N ALA A 551 -13.54 14.09 -16.47
CA ALA A 551 -14.72 14.47 -17.27
C ALA A 551 -15.96 14.76 -16.40
N LYS A 552 -16.01 14.15 -15.22
CA LYS A 552 -16.98 14.47 -14.16
C LYS A 552 -16.21 15.01 -12.97
N PRO A 553 -16.64 16.12 -12.34
CA PRO A 553 -15.97 16.63 -11.16
C PRO A 553 -15.85 15.56 -10.06
N LEU A 554 -14.65 15.43 -9.52
CA LEU A 554 -14.41 14.56 -8.35
C LEU A 554 -15.11 15.16 -7.13
N ARG A 555 -15.50 14.30 -6.19
CA ARG A 555 -16.18 14.68 -4.95
C ARG A 555 -15.35 14.27 -3.73
N PRO A 556 -14.20 14.94 -3.48
CA PRO A 556 -13.47 14.71 -2.24
C PRO A 556 -14.35 15.10 -1.04
N ARG A 557 -14.26 14.33 0.03
CA ARG A 557 -14.95 14.60 1.30
C ARG A 557 -14.09 14.19 2.47
N LEU A 558 -14.37 14.74 3.65
CA LEU A 558 -13.79 14.22 4.87
C LEU A 558 -14.41 12.85 5.18
N VAL A 559 -13.57 11.83 5.37
CA VAL A 559 -14.01 10.47 5.72
C VAL A 559 -13.93 10.18 7.21
N ASP A 560 -13.24 11.05 7.94
CA ASP A 560 -13.14 11.06 9.40
C ASP A 560 -13.37 12.50 9.90
N GLU A 561 -13.54 12.65 11.21
CA GLU A 561 -13.46 13.96 11.87
C GLU A 561 -12.06 14.57 11.70
N VAL A 562 -11.95 15.89 11.84
CA VAL A 562 -10.66 16.58 11.82
C VAL A 562 -9.91 16.24 13.11
N ILE A 563 -8.85 15.45 12.98
CA ILE A 563 -8.04 15.03 14.14
C ILE A 563 -7.17 16.21 14.54
N THR A 564 -7.37 16.74 15.74
CA THR A 564 -6.64 17.90 16.24
C THR A 564 -5.75 17.49 17.40
N LEU A 565 -4.44 17.74 17.26
CA LEU A 565 -3.43 17.43 18.25
C LEU A 565 -2.82 18.72 18.78
N GLY A 566 -2.71 18.84 20.10
CA GLY A 566 -2.17 20.02 20.77
C GLY A 566 -0.72 20.35 20.38
N PRO A 567 -0.25 21.56 20.70
CA PRO A 567 1.13 21.97 20.41
C PRO A 567 2.15 21.15 21.20
N ALA A 568 3.42 21.23 20.79
CA ALA A 568 4.54 20.76 21.59
C ALA A 568 4.50 21.36 23.00
N LYS A 569 4.85 20.57 24.01
CA LYS A 569 4.81 21.03 25.39
C LYS A 569 5.94 22.05 25.60
N GLN A 570 5.60 23.29 25.95
CA GLN A 570 6.60 24.24 26.42
C GLN A 570 7.23 23.73 27.72
N HIS A 571 8.54 23.84 27.84
CA HIS A 571 9.18 23.66 29.14
C HIS A 571 8.82 24.87 30.00
N ALA A 572 8.17 24.65 31.14
CA ALA A 572 8.31 25.59 32.25
C ALA A 572 9.80 25.61 32.59
N ALA A 573 10.43 26.79 32.63
CA ALA A 573 11.81 26.90 33.08
C ALA A 573 12.00 26.02 34.33
N PRO A 574 13.11 25.26 34.46
CA PRO A 574 13.36 24.49 35.66
C PRO A 574 13.10 25.41 36.87
N PRO A 575 12.35 24.96 37.89
CA PRO A 575 12.04 25.81 39.03
C PRO A 575 13.34 26.44 39.49
N ALA A 576 13.37 27.78 39.53
CA ALA A 576 14.56 28.52 39.90
C ALA A 576 15.11 27.86 41.16
N VAL A 577 16.31 27.28 41.07
CA VAL A 577 17.01 26.79 42.26
C VAL A 577 17.22 28.03 43.09
N ILE A 578 16.37 28.23 44.09
CA ILE A 578 16.60 29.23 45.13
C ILE A 578 17.94 28.80 45.73
N PRO A 579 18.98 29.64 45.66
CA PRO A 579 20.24 29.33 46.32
C PRO A 579 19.94 28.97 47.77
N ALA A 580 20.56 27.91 48.29
CA ALA A 580 20.34 27.42 49.66
C ALA A 580 20.72 28.43 50.77
N ASP A 581 21.06 29.67 50.40
CA ASP A 581 21.55 30.74 51.28
C ASP A 581 20.64 31.98 51.30
N ALA A 582 19.34 31.86 50.98
CA ALA A 582 18.40 32.93 51.30
C ALA A 582 18.13 32.94 52.83
N PRO A 583 18.47 34.01 53.58
CA PRO A 583 18.32 34.03 55.02
C PRO A 583 16.83 33.97 55.40
N ASP A 584 16.52 33.06 56.32
CA ASP A 584 15.21 32.89 56.93
C ASP A 584 14.77 34.20 57.62
N PRO A 585 13.66 34.83 57.18
CA PRO A 585 13.16 36.06 57.79
C PRO A 585 12.45 35.84 59.14
N SER A 586 12.43 34.62 59.70
CA SER A 586 11.74 34.32 60.96
C SER A 586 12.55 34.54 62.25
N HIS A 587 13.77 35.06 62.17
CA HIS A 587 14.57 35.43 63.36
C HIS A 587 14.88 36.93 63.44
N THR A 588 13.84 37.74 63.64
CA THR A 588 13.95 39.05 64.30
C THR A 588 12.75 39.27 65.22
N ALA A 589 12.85 38.78 66.45
CA ALA A 589 12.36 39.35 67.71
C ALA A 589 12.49 38.32 68.84
#